data_AF-R5MAF9-F1
#
_entry.id   AF-R5MAF9-F1
#
_cell.length_a   1.000
_cell.length_b   1.000
_cell.length_c   1.000
_cell.angle_alpha   90.00
_cell.angle_beta   90.00
_cell.angle_gamma   90.00
#
_symmetry.space_group_name_H-M   'P 1'
#
loop_
_entity.id
_entity.type
_entity.pdbx_description
1 polymer ?
#
loop_
_entity_poly.entity_id
_entity_poly.type
_entity_poly.pdbx_seq_one_letter_code
_entity_poly.pdbx_strand_id
1 'polypeptide(L)'
;MNNHPDTNIDLSKELDISCNAKKLFKKMNVLTLKDACNLSLESLKNIVKGNLKYQGLVDELWEYVHNNNCCFLDEKIYYQSLKNAISDFNEIKISDLFMSKNARKYLANYGTIENFLKKLKQDSTALKSFLCLVVTYEFNTTLEELFSTLANDGKILSLIIKDFKNNLQNQGTLRPIFTVFPEKSIYYPLIRYDCWLICDLLALSKEEITQIPRLGPSKTHKVITTLEEQGFSFMNTKYLKNVTLSLAYFKIETLNLEEKTLNKLKENDIFNLEQLLEKRSFAHFTDEELFNIQREIAKLNLNLDDKLLTSPPKLLEKNYNQLTLEQYTLQEKLNVLNREKIIYERMLKLSKKNNRKD
;
A
#
# COMPACT_ATOMS: atom_id res chain seq x y z
N MET A 1 2.53 20.45 3.33
CA MET A 1 3.16 20.81 4.62
C MET A 1 3.82 19.55 5.16
N ASN A 2 5.11 19.64 5.49
CA ASN A 2 5.93 18.53 5.97
C ASN A 2 5.49 18.10 7.37
N ASN A 3 4.81 16.94 7.46
CA ASN A 3 4.67 16.20 8.72
C ASN A 3 5.76 15.12 8.74
N HIS A 4 7.01 15.51 8.98
CA HIS A 4 7.96 14.58 9.58
C HIS A 4 7.71 14.63 11.08
N PRO A 5 7.36 13.52 11.75
CA PRO A 5 7.41 13.54 13.21
C PRO A 5 8.88 13.66 13.61
N ASP A 6 9.20 14.71 14.37
CA ASP A 6 10.39 14.78 15.20
C ASP A 6 10.51 13.45 15.95
N THR A 7 11.40 12.57 15.51
CA THR A 7 11.60 11.28 16.14
C THR A 7 13.08 11.11 16.40
N ASN A 8 13.52 11.64 17.55
CA ASN A 8 14.65 11.07 18.27
C ASN A 8 14.26 9.64 18.66
N ILE A 9 14.38 8.69 17.73
CA ILE A 9 14.11 7.27 17.97
C ILE A 9 15.21 6.77 18.90
N ASP A 10 14.84 6.41 20.12
CA ASP A 10 15.79 5.79 21.05
C ASP A 10 16.03 4.32 20.66
N LEU A 11 17.06 4.11 19.85
CA LEU A 11 17.49 2.78 19.41
C LEU A 11 18.03 1.91 20.55
N SER A 12 18.36 2.50 21.71
CA SER A 12 18.87 1.77 22.87
C SER A 12 17.75 1.20 23.75
N LYS A 13 16.49 1.58 23.49
CA LYS A 13 15.32 1.08 24.20
C LYS A 13 15.21 -0.44 24.08
N GLU A 14 14.92 -1.08 25.22
CA GLU A 14 14.59 -2.50 25.25
C GLU A 14 13.31 -2.76 24.44
N LEU A 15 13.27 -3.90 23.74
CA LEU A 15 12.09 -4.31 22.98
C LEU A 15 10.84 -4.33 23.87
N ASP A 16 9.78 -3.66 23.45
CA ASP A 16 8.48 -3.65 24.12
C ASP A 16 7.55 -4.66 23.43
N ILE A 17 7.83 -5.94 23.69
CA ILE A 17 7.14 -7.11 23.15
C ILE A 17 6.86 -8.11 24.28
N SER A 18 6.03 -9.12 24.01
CA SER A 18 5.61 -10.13 24.98
C SER A 18 6.79 -10.86 25.61
N CYS A 19 6.62 -11.30 26.87
CA CYS A 19 7.66 -12.02 27.61
C CYS A 19 8.18 -13.27 26.87
N ASN A 20 7.32 -13.95 26.11
CA ASN A 20 7.72 -15.11 25.32
C ASN A 20 8.58 -14.70 24.11
N ALA A 21 8.23 -13.60 23.44
CA ALA A 21 9.04 -13.04 22.37
C ALA A 21 10.39 -12.57 22.89
N LYS A 22 10.44 -11.81 24.01
CA LYS A 22 11.69 -11.42 24.68
C LYS A 22 12.60 -12.61 24.99
N LYS A 23 12.04 -13.69 25.54
CA LYS A 23 12.80 -14.92 25.85
C LYS A 23 13.41 -15.57 24.59
N LEU A 24 12.69 -15.57 23.48
CA LEU A 24 13.19 -16.08 22.21
C LEU A 24 14.33 -15.20 21.68
N PHE A 25 14.10 -13.90 21.55
CA PHE A 25 15.05 -12.97 20.93
C PHE A 25 16.29 -12.73 21.80
N LYS A 26 16.17 -12.82 23.12
CA LYS A 26 17.34 -12.83 24.03
C LYS A 26 18.30 -13.98 23.75
N LYS A 27 17.81 -15.16 23.31
CA LYS A 27 18.70 -16.28 22.91
C LYS A 27 19.47 -15.99 21.62
N MET A 28 19.03 -15.01 20.85
CA MET A 28 19.69 -14.51 19.65
C MET A 28 20.54 -13.26 19.90
N ASN A 29 20.71 -12.86 21.17
CA ASN A 29 21.34 -11.60 21.57
C ASN A 29 20.63 -10.34 21.02
N VAL A 30 19.31 -10.41 20.84
CA VAL A 30 18.49 -9.28 20.40
C VAL A 30 17.72 -8.74 21.61
N LEU A 31 18.18 -7.60 22.15
CA LEU A 31 17.64 -7.00 23.38
C LEU A 31 17.04 -5.62 23.15
N THR A 32 17.59 -4.87 22.22
CA THR A 32 17.20 -3.49 21.91
C THR A 32 16.59 -3.36 20.51
N LEU A 33 15.94 -2.23 20.24
CA LEU A 33 15.47 -1.89 18.90
C LEU A 33 16.63 -1.90 17.88
N LYS A 34 17.81 -1.39 18.26
CA LYS A 34 19.01 -1.44 17.42
C LYS A 34 19.40 -2.87 17.03
N ASP A 35 19.35 -3.79 17.98
CA ASP A 35 19.70 -5.20 17.72
C ASP A 35 18.69 -5.82 16.76
N ALA A 36 17.40 -5.51 16.92
CA ALA A 36 16.33 -6.00 16.06
C ALA A 36 16.49 -5.50 14.61
N CYS A 37 16.82 -4.21 14.42
CA CYS A 37 17.06 -3.67 13.07
C CYS A 37 18.26 -4.32 12.37
N ASN A 38 19.26 -4.77 13.13
CA ASN A 38 20.44 -5.46 12.58
C ASN A 38 20.24 -6.97 12.39
N LEU A 39 19.10 -7.51 12.82
CA LEU A 39 18.77 -8.92 12.65
C LEU A 39 18.40 -9.20 11.20
N SER A 40 18.98 -10.24 10.60
CA SER A 40 18.61 -10.64 9.24
C SER A 40 17.26 -11.36 9.20
N LEU A 41 16.46 -11.03 8.20
CA LEU A 41 15.17 -11.68 7.94
C LEU A 41 15.35 -13.19 7.67
N GLU A 42 16.46 -13.62 7.07
CA GLU A 42 16.75 -15.05 6.89
C GLU A 42 16.90 -15.79 8.23
N SER A 43 17.48 -15.15 9.26
CA SER A 43 17.56 -15.75 10.60
C SER A 43 16.18 -15.96 11.21
N LEU A 44 15.28 -14.98 11.03
CA LEU A 44 13.89 -15.09 11.48
C LEU A 44 13.14 -16.21 10.74
N LYS A 45 13.33 -16.33 9.41
CA LYS A 45 12.76 -17.44 8.62
C LYS A 45 13.23 -18.79 9.13
N ASN A 46 14.52 -18.95 9.42
CA ASN A 46 15.09 -20.21 9.90
C ASN A 46 14.55 -20.62 11.28
N ILE A 47 14.28 -19.65 12.15
CA ILE A 47 13.63 -19.91 13.45
C ILE A 47 12.21 -20.42 13.27
N VAL A 48 11.42 -19.78 12.39
CA VAL A 48 10.05 -20.23 12.11
C VAL A 48 10.05 -21.62 11.46
N LYS A 49 10.95 -21.87 10.50
CA LYS A 49 11.11 -23.20 9.89
C LYS A 49 11.42 -24.27 10.92
N GLY A 50 12.26 -23.95 11.92
CA GLY A 50 12.57 -24.85 13.02
C GLY A 50 11.38 -25.10 13.96
N ASN A 51 10.49 -24.12 14.13
CA ASN A 51 9.27 -24.27 14.93
C ASN A 51 8.21 -23.22 14.56
N LEU A 52 7.14 -23.66 13.88
CA LEU A 52 6.05 -22.80 13.43
C LEU A 52 5.34 -22.03 14.56
N LYS A 53 5.42 -22.50 15.81
CA LYS A 53 4.87 -21.78 16.97
C LYS A 53 5.55 -20.43 17.21
N TYR A 54 6.75 -20.21 16.66
CA TYR A 54 7.46 -18.94 16.76
C TYR A 54 6.96 -17.89 15.78
N GLN A 55 6.12 -18.23 14.80
CA GLN A 55 5.59 -17.27 13.83
C GLN A 55 4.96 -16.06 14.51
N GLY A 56 4.09 -16.29 15.51
CA GLY A 56 3.43 -15.19 16.23
C GLY A 56 4.39 -14.29 17.02
N LEU A 57 5.56 -14.80 17.42
CA LEU A 57 6.59 -14.00 18.09
C LEU A 57 7.41 -13.18 17.08
N VAL A 58 7.63 -13.73 15.88
CA VAL A 58 8.28 -13.03 14.76
C VAL A 58 7.37 -11.91 14.23
N ASP A 59 6.07 -12.15 14.10
CA ASP A 59 5.10 -11.13 13.71
C ASP A 59 5.06 -9.97 14.70
N GLU A 60 5.17 -10.27 16.00
CA GLU A 60 5.21 -9.27 17.07
C GLU A 60 6.48 -8.41 17.00
N LEU A 61 7.65 -9.02 16.72
CA LEU A 61 8.88 -8.26 16.50
C LEU A 61 8.79 -7.39 15.25
N TRP A 62 8.24 -7.94 14.16
CA TRP A 62 8.01 -7.21 12.92
C TRP A 62 7.16 -5.97 13.16
N GLU A 63 6.02 -6.13 13.82
CA GLU A 63 5.11 -5.04 14.17
C GLU A 63 5.80 -4.00 15.07
N TYR A 64 6.56 -4.43 16.08
CA TYR A 64 7.27 -3.52 16.98
C TYR A 64 8.31 -2.65 16.26
N VAL A 65 9.15 -3.25 15.39
CA VAL A 65 10.19 -2.52 14.65
C VAL A 65 9.56 -1.42 13.79
N HIS A 66 8.50 -1.74 13.04
CA HIS A 66 7.87 -0.80 12.12
C HIS A 66 7.01 0.25 12.82
N ASN A 67 6.40 -0.07 13.95
CA ASN A 67 5.68 0.92 14.76
C ASN A 67 6.63 1.96 15.40
N ASN A 68 7.93 1.66 15.48
CA ASN A 68 8.97 2.62 15.85
C ASN A 68 9.64 3.26 14.63
N ASN A 69 8.99 3.24 13.46
CA ASN A 69 9.50 3.81 12.20
C ASN A 69 10.89 3.29 11.80
N CYS A 70 11.22 2.05 12.17
CA CYS A 70 12.45 1.38 11.80
C CYS A 70 12.18 0.27 10.78
N CYS A 71 13.24 -0.28 10.20
CA CYS A 71 13.20 -1.39 9.26
C CYS A 71 14.32 -2.40 9.55
N PHE A 72 14.18 -3.61 9.02
CA PHE A 72 15.22 -4.63 9.11
C PHE A 72 16.32 -4.40 8.07
N LEU A 73 17.55 -4.81 8.39
CA LEU A 73 18.75 -4.61 7.58
C LEU A 73 18.58 -5.04 6.11
N ASP A 74 17.98 -6.20 5.87
CA ASP A 74 17.82 -6.83 4.57
C ASP A 74 16.40 -6.73 4.01
N GLU A 75 15.55 -5.87 4.58
CA GLU A 75 14.13 -5.75 4.20
C GLU A 75 13.94 -5.28 2.74
N LYS A 76 14.76 -4.33 2.29
CA LYS A 76 14.74 -3.89 0.89
C LYS A 76 15.09 -5.02 -0.08
N ILE A 77 16.03 -5.88 0.30
CA ILE A 77 16.43 -7.05 -0.50
C ILE A 77 15.29 -8.06 -0.52
N TYR A 78 14.62 -8.26 0.61
CA TYR A 78 13.43 -9.10 0.71
C TYR A 78 12.32 -8.65 -0.25
N TYR A 79 11.94 -7.37 -0.25
CA TYR A 79 10.94 -6.85 -1.20
C TYR A 79 11.37 -6.98 -2.67
N GLN A 80 12.65 -6.79 -2.98
CA GLN A 80 13.17 -7.02 -4.34
C GLN A 80 13.07 -8.49 -4.75
N SER A 81 13.32 -9.43 -3.83
CA SER A 81 13.17 -10.86 -4.10
C SER A 81 11.73 -11.25 -4.42
N LEU A 82 10.75 -10.67 -3.70
CA LEU A 82 9.33 -10.87 -4.00
C LEU A 82 8.95 -10.33 -5.38
N LYS A 83 9.47 -9.15 -5.74
CA LYS A 83 9.25 -8.55 -7.06
C LYS A 83 9.83 -9.42 -8.19
N ASN A 84 10.96 -10.08 -7.97
CA ASN A 84 11.56 -10.93 -9.00
C ASN A 84 10.87 -12.29 -9.13
N ALA A 85 10.13 -12.72 -8.11
CA ALA A 85 9.33 -13.94 -8.12
C ALA A 85 8.00 -13.82 -8.90
N ILE A 86 7.77 -12.70 -9.63
CA ILE A 86 6.53 -12.45 -10.39
C ILE A 86 6.21 -13.57 -11.40
N SER A 87 7.22 -14.30 -11.91
CA SER A 87 6.99 -15.44 -12.81
C SER A 87 6.22 -16.60 -12.16
N ASP A 88 6.33 -16.76 -10.83
CA ASP A 88 5.64 -17.78 -10.01
C ASP A 88 4.79 -17.11 -8.92
N PHE A 89 4.15 -15.98 -9.26
CA PHE A 89 3.31 -15.20 -8.34
C PHE A 89 2.24 -16.04 -7.60
N ASN A 90 1.75 -17.08 -8.27
CA ASN A 90 0.72 -18.00 -7.77
C ASN A 90 1.19 -18.86 -6.59
N GLU A 91 2.51 -18.97 -6.37
CA GLU A 91 3.11 -19.83 -5.34
C GLU A 91 3.45 -19.08 -4.04
N ILE A 92 3.30 -17.76 -3.99
CA ILE A 92 3.61 -16.98 -2.78
C ILE A 92 2.60 -17.32 -1.68
N LYS A 93 3.03 -18.18 -0.74
CA LYS A 93 2.25 -18.57 0.44
C LYS A 93 2.25 -17.45 1.46
N ILE A 94 1.09 -17.22 2.06
CA ILE A 94 0.91 -16.22 3.12
C ILE A 94 1.75 -16.57 4.36
N SER A 95 2.01 -17.86 4.59
CA SER A 95 2.89 -18.33 5.67
C SER A 95 4.33 -17.84 5.55
N ASP A 96 4.79 -17.57 4.33
CA ASP A 96 6.21 -17.32 4.06
C ASP A 96 6.56 -15.82 4.07
N LEU A 97 5.53 -14.98 4.18
CA LEU A 97 5.62 -13.54 4.18
C LEU A 97 5.77 -12.98 5.60
N PHE A 98 6.59 -11.94 5.74
CA PHE A 98 6.61 -11.10 6.94
C PHE A 98 5.45 -10.10 6.92
N MET A 99 4.74 -10.00 8.04
CA MET A 99 3.61 -9.08 8.24
C MET A 99 3.27 -9.00 9.74
N SER A 100 2.40 -8.07 10.12
CA SER A 100 1.88 -7.98 11.48
C SER A 100 1.06 -9.21 11.87
N LYS A 101 0.81 -9.34 13.18
CA LYS A 101 -0.05 -10.41 13.72
C LYS A 101 -1.49 -10.32 13.20
N ASN A 102 -2.03 -9.11 13.08
CA ASN A 102 -3.41 -8.89 12.66
C ASN A 102 -3.59 -9.18 11.17
N ALA A 103 -2.65 -8.70 10.34
CA ALA A 103 -2.59 -9.04 8.93
C ALA A 103 -2.49 -10.55 8.71
N ARG A 104 -1.59 -11.23 9.42
CA ARG A 104 -1.45 -12.70 9.30
C ARG A 104 -2.72 -13.42 9.67
N LYS A 105 -3.35 -13.06 10.79
CA LYS A 105 -4.61 -13.67 11.23
C LYS A 105 -5.72 -13.49 10.19
N TYR A 106 -5.82 -12.32 9.59
CA TYR A 106 -6.80 -12.06 8.54
C TYR A 106 -6.50 -12.88 7.27
N LEU A 107 -5.23 -12.93 6.88
CA LEU A 107 -4.80 -13.52 5.63
C LEU A 107 -4.67 -15.06 5.68
N ALA A 108 -4.52 -15.66 6.86
CA ALA A 108 -4.25 -17.10 7.04
C ALA A 108 -5.24 -18.03 6.31
N ASN A 109 -6.50 -17.62 6.16
CA ASN A 109 -7.54 -18.44 5.55
C ASN A 109 -7.46 -18.52 4.01
N TYR A 110 -6.64 -17.69 3.35
CA TYR A 110 -6.55 -17.67 1.89
C TYR A 110 -5.47 -18.61 1.34
N GLY A 111 -4.52 -19.05 2.18
CA GLY A 111 -3.39 -19.90 1.79
C GLY A 111 -2.30 -19.18 0.99
N THR A 112 -2.66 -18.60 -0.16
CA THR A 112 -1.76 -17.87 -1.06
C THR A 112 -2.24 -16.44 -1.33
N ILE A 113 -1.31 -15.57 -1.73
CA ILE A 113 -1.62 -14.19 -2.11
C ILE A 113 -2.55 -14.13 -3.33
N GLU A 114 -2.39 -15.03 -4.30
CA GLU A 114 -3.26 -15.09 -5.47
C GLU A 114 -4.73 -15.34 -5.07
N ASN A 115 -4.97 -16.33 -4.21
CA ASN A 115 -6.32 -16.64 -3.71
C ASN A 115 -6.94 -15.46 -2.97
N PHE A 116 -6.12 -14.76 -2.17
CA PHE A 116 -6.54 -13.55 -1.48
C PHE A 116 -6.98 -12.46 -2.47
N LEU A 117 -6.13 -12.10 -3.44
CA LEU A 117 -6.43 -11.06 -4.43
C LEU A 117 -7.62 -11.45 -5.32
N LYS A 118 -7.72 -12.72 -5.72
CA LYS A 118 -8.88 -13.24 -6.46
C LYS A 118 -10.16 -13.09 -5.66
N LYS A 119 -10.14 -13.39 -4.35
CA LYS A 119 -11.30 -13.18 -3.48
C LYS A 119 -11.67 -11.70 -3.41
N LEU A 120 -10.69 -10.81 -3.24
CA LEU A 120 -10.94 -9.37 -3.20
C LEU A 120 -11.53 -8.82 -4.50
N LYS A 121 -11.14 -9.35 -5.66
CA LYS A 121 -11.72 -8.99 -6.96
C LYS A 121 -13.18 -9.40 -7.11
N GLN A 122 -13.52 -10.59 -6.60
CA GLN A 122 -14.84 -11.18 -6.74
C GLN A 122 -15.84 -10.67 -5.69
N ASP A 123 -15.35 -10.18 -4.56
CA ASP A 123 -16.14 -9.86 -3.38
C ASP A 123 -15.75 -8.49 -2.82
N SER A 124 -16.56 -7.47 -3.14
CA SER A 124 -16.34 -6.10 -2.65
C SER A 124 -16.49 -6.00 -1.13
N THR A 125 -17.28 -6.87 -0.51
CA THR A 125 -17.40 -6.97 0.95
C THR A 125 -16.09 -7.45 1.57
N ALA A 126 -15.44 -8.45 0.96
CA ALA A 126 -14.11 -8.89 1.40
C ALA A 126 -13.07 -7.76 1.30
N LEU A 127 -13.10 -6.98 0.21
CA LEU A 127 -12.21 -5.81 0.06
C LEU A 127 -12.47 -4.73 1.12
N LYS A 128 -13.72 -4.34 1.35
CA LYS A 128 -14.08 -3.35 2.38
C LYS A 128 -13.69 -3.83 3.78
N SER A 129 -13.95 -5.11 4.09
CA SER A 129 -13.53 -5.75 5.34
C SER A 129 -12.02 -5.69 5.55
N PHE A 130 -11.26 -5.96 4.49
CA PHE A 130 -9.81 -5.89 4.51
C PHE A 130 -9.30 -4.45 4.71
N LEU A 131 -9.88 -3.48 4.01
CA LEU A 131 -9.53 -2.05 4.18
C LEU A 131 -9.84 -1.56 5.61
N CYS A 132 -10.95 -2.00 6.19
CA CYS A 132 -11.29 -1.74 7.59
C CYS A 132 -10.24 -2.34 8.57
N LEU A 133 -9.75 -3.56 8.31
CA LEU A 133 -8.65 -4.17 9.07
C LEU A 133 -7.39 -3.30 8.98
N VAL A 134 -7.00 -2.90 7.76
CA VAL A 134 -5.80 -2.09 7.51
C VAL A 134 -5.82 -0.80 8.33
N VAL A 135 -6.93 -0.06 8.33
CA VAL A 135 -6.98 1.24 9.04
C VAL A 135 -7.14 1.10 10.56
N THR A 136 -7.54 -0.07 11.04
CA THR A 136 -7.71 -0.34 12.48
C THR A 136 -6.41 -0.82 13.11
N TYR A 137 -5.59 -1.57 12.36
CA TYR A 137 -4.46 -2.32 12.94
C TYR A 137 -3.12 -2.07 12.22
N GLU A 138 -3.11 -1.50 11.01
CA GLU A 138 -1.92 -1.35 10.16
C GLU A 138 -1.58 0.12 9.95
N PHE A 139 -1.08 0.76 11.01
CA PHE A 139 -0.78 2.19 11.02
C PHE A 139 0.43 2.56 10.16
N ASN A 140 1.39 1.64 9.99
CA ASN A 140 2.59 1.81 9.17
C ASN A 140 2.33 1.44 7.68
N THR A 141 3.35 1.57 6.83
CA THR A 141 3.28 1.32 5.37
C THR A 141 3.67 -0.09 4.95
N THR A 142 3.99 -1.00 5.88
CA THR A 142 4.57 -2.32 5.54
C THR A 142 3.70 -3.16 4.62
N LEU A 143 2.38 -3.24 4.89
CA LEU A 143 1.47 -3.95 3.99
C LEU A 143 1.37 -3.26 2.61
N GLU A 144 1.36 -1.94 2.56
CA GLU A 144 1.34 -1.20 1.29
C GLU A 144 2.58 -1.49 0.47
N GLU A 145 3.75 -1.53 1.11
CA GLU A 145 5.04 -1.85 0.52
C GLU A 145 5.05 -3.30 0.02
N LEU A 146 4.63 -4.24 0.85
CA LEU A 146 4.44 -5.64 0.48
C LEU A 146 3.59 -5.75 -0.79
N PHE A 147 2.37 -5.20 -0.80
CA PHE A 147 1.49 -5.28 -1.98
C PHE A 147 2.03 -4.52 -3.19
N SER A 148 2.78 -3.44 -3.01
CA SER A 148 3.39 -2.70 -4.13
C SER A 148 4.47 -3.50 -4.88
N THR A 149 5.04 -4.52 -4.25
CA THR A 149 6.04 -5.41 -4.86
C THR A 149 5.42 -6.56 -5.65
N LEU A 150 4.12 -6.80 -5.44
CA LEU A 150 3.35 -7.84 -6.09
C LEU A 150 2.90 -7.37 -7.48
N ALA A 151 2.40 -8.29 -8.32
CA ALA A 151 1.92 -8.00 -9.67
C ALA A 151 0.85 -6.87 -9.69
N ASN A 152 0.33 -6.50 -10.85
CA ASN A 152 -0.58 -5.35 -10.99
C ASN A 152 -1.72 -5.30 -9.97
N ASP A 153 -2.33 -6.44 -9.65
CA ASP A 153 -3.39 -6.51 -8.65
C ASP A 153 -2.93 -6.10 -7.25
N GLY A 154 -1.73 -6.50 -6.86
CA GLY A 154 -1.12 -6.05 -5.60
C GLY A 154 -0.80 -4.56 -5.63
N LYS A 155 -0.26 -4.05 -6.74
CA LYS A 155 -0.01 -2.60 -6.89
C LYS A 155 -1.29 -1.78 -6.82
N ILE A 156 -2.35 -2.24 -7.48
CA ILE A 156 -3.68 -1.62 -7.41
C ILE A 156 -4.19 -1.66 -5.96
N LEU A 157 -4.09 -2.79 -5.27
CA LEU A 157 -4.47 -2.88 -3.86
C LEU A 157 -3.67 -1.91 -2.97
N SER A 158 -2.36 -1.81 -3.18
CA SER A 158 -1.48 -0.86 -2.49
C SER A 158 -1.94 0.58 -2.69
N LEU A 159 -2.33 0.95 -3.92
CA LEU A 159 -2.88 2.26 -4.24
C LEU A 159 -4.25 2.49 -3.57
N ILE A 160 -5.13 1.48 -3.55
CA ILE A 160 -6.45 1.57 -2.90
C ILE A 160 -6.27 1.79 -1.40
N ILE A 161 -5.36 1.07 -0.74
CA ILE A 161 -5.07 1.25 0.68
C ILE A 161 -4.63 2.69 0.96
N LYS A 162 -3.72 3.24 0.15
CA LYS A 162 -3.21 4.61 0.29
C LYS A 162 -4.33 5.65 0.15
N ASP A 163 -5.13 5.52 -0.92
CA ASP A 163 -6.28 6.40 -1.13
C ASP A 163 -7.31 6.28 0.00
N PHE A 164 -7.58 5.06 0.47
CA PHE A 164 -8.50 4.81 1.57
C PHE A 164 -8.02 5.47 2.88
N LYS A 165 -6.76 5.30 3.26
CA LYS A 165 -6.15 5.97 4.43
C LYS A 165 -6.23 7.50 4.31
N ASN A 166 -5.94 8.06 3.13
CA ASN A 166 -6.05 9.50 2.89
C ASN A 166 -7.50 10.01 3.02
N ASN A 167 -8.48 9.26 2.50
CA ASN A 167 -9.90 9.63 2.60
C ASN A 167 -10.40 9.67 4.06
N LEU A 168 -9.86 8.83 4.95
CA LEU A 168 -10.23 8.85 6.37
C LEU A 168 -9.85 10.14 7.07
N GLN A 169 -8.69 10.71 6.75
CA GLN A 169 -8.24 11.99 7.31
C GLN A 169 -9.20 13.14 6.97
N ASN A 170 -9.91 13.03 5.84
CA ASN A 170 -10.84 14.04 5.35
C ASN A 170 -12.31 13.80 5.76
N GLN A 171 -12.57 12.87 6.70
CA GLN A 171 -13.92 12.52 7.17
C GLN A 171 -14.93 12.13 6.06
N GLY A 172 -14.43 11.56 4.95
CA GLY A 172 -15.25 11.20 3.80
C GLY A 172 -16.26 10.06 4.03
N THR A 173 -16.98 9.67 2.97
CA THR A 173 -17.98 8.59 3.01
C THR A 173 -17.37 7.19 3.06
N LEU A 174 -16.06 7.06 2.85
CA LEU A 174 -15.32 5.79 2.97
C LEU A 174 -14.95 5.43 4.42
N ARG A 175 -15.44 6.18 5.42
CA ARG A 175 -15.17 5.86 6.84
C ARG A 175 -15.77 4.51 7.23
N PRO A 176 -15.05 3.66 7.99
CA PRO A 176 -15.64 2.46 8.56
C PRO A 176 -16.74 2.79 9.56
N ILE A 177 -17.84 2.06 9.51
CA ILE A 177 -19.01 2.34 10.34
C ILE A 177 -18.72 2.27 11.85
N PHE A 178 -17.78 1.41 12.29
CA PHE A 178 -17.42 1.27 13.70
C PHE A 178 -16.62 2.44 14.25
N THR A 179 -16.09 3.32 13.39
CA THR A 179 -15.45 4.57 13.82
C THR A 179 -16.47 5.66 14.14
N VAL A 180 -17.64 5.62 13.48
CA VAL A 180 -18.76 6.54 13.73
C VAL A 180 -19.69 5.99 14.81
N PHE A 181 -19.93 4.68 14.78
CA PHE A 181 -20.79 3.96 15.72
C PHE A 181 -19.97 2.90 16.47
N PRO A 182 -19.21 3.26 17.52
CA PRO A 182 -18.33 2.32 18.23
C PRO A 182 -19.09 1.27 19.06
N GLU A 183 -20.40 1.44 19.26
CA GLU A 183 -21.25 0.50 19.97
C GLU A 183 -21.42 -0.82 19.20
N LYS A 184 -20.95 -1.93 19.77
CA LYS A 184 -21.10 -3.28 19.19
C LYS A 184 -22.56 -3.63 18.86
N SER A 185 -23.50 -3.10 19.65
CA SER A 185 -24.93 -3.30 19.47
C SER A 185 -25.50 -2.56 18.25
N ILE A 186 -24.73 -1.65 17.63
CA ILE A 186 -25.04 -0.91 16.40
C ILE A 186 -24.21 -1.48 15.25
N TYR A 187 -22.88 -1.44 15.33
CA TYR A 187 -22.06 -1.76 14.15
C TYR A 187 -22.09 -3.24 13.77
N TYR A 188 -22.24 -4.20 14.69
CA TYR A 188 -22.33 -5.62 14.31
C TYR A 188 -23.56 -5.94 13.46
N PRO A 189 -24.78 -5.49 13.80
CA PRO A 189 -25.93 -5.58 12.90
C PRO A 189 -25.66 -5.02 11.51
N LEU A 190 -25.04 -3.84 11.42
CA LEU A 190 -24.75 -3.18 10.15
C LEU A 190 -23.73 -3.96 9.31
N ILE A 191 -22.62 -4.41 9.91
CA ILE A 191 -21.61 -5.25 9.23
C ILE A 191 -22.24 -6.56 8.70
N ARG A 192 -23.15 -7.18 9.48
CA ARG A 192 -23.87 -8.39 9.06
C ARG A 192 -24.85 -8.15 7.90
N TYR A 193 -25.23 -6.90 7.68
CA TYR A 193 -26.02 -6.46 6.55
C TYR A 193 -25.13 -5.94 5.41
N ASP A 194 -23.83 -6.29 5.42
CA ASP A 194 -22.83 -5.87 4.45
C ASP A 194 -22.58 -4.35 4.37
N CYS A 195 -22.99 -3.59 5.39
CA CYS A 195 -22.61 -2.19 5.55
C CYS A 195 -21.30 -2.10 6.33
N TRP A 196 -20.18 -1.91 5.63
CA TRP A 196 -18.86 -1.78 6.25
C TRP A 196 -18.42 -0.32 6.35
N LEU A 197 -18.85 0.50 5.39
CA LEU A 197 -18.49 1.91 5.25
C LEU A 197 -19.74 2.80 5.33
N ILE A 198 -19.54 4.09 5.61
CA ILE A 198 -20.65 5.07 5.66
C ILE A 198 -21.36 5.16 4.30
N CYS A 199 -20.64 5.08 3.18
CA CYS A 199 -21.24 5.07 1.85
C CYS A 199 -22.21 3.90 1.63
N ASP A 200 -22.00 2.76 2.31
CA ASP A 200 -22.91 1.60 2.22
C ASP A 200 -24.24 1.90 2.90
N LEU A 201 -24.21 2.59 4.04
CA LEU A 201 -25.44 3.04 4.73
C LEU A 201 -26.15 4.13 3.95
N LEU A 202 -25.41 5.08 3.37
CA LEU A 202 -25.99 6.17 2.58
C LEU A 202 -26.57 5.68 1.26
N ALA A 203 -26.20 4.48 0.80
CA ALA A 203 -26.79 3.82 -0.35
C ALA A 203 -28.18 3.23 -0.06
N LEU A 204 -28.56 3.11 1.21
CA LEU A 204 -29.86 2.61 1.65
C LEU A 204 -30.82 3.77 1.88
N SER A 205 -32.12 3.51 1.68
CA SER A 205 -33.19 4.37 2.13
C SER A 205 -33.31 4.29 3.67
N LYS A 206 -33.94 5.30 4.27
CA LYS A 206 -34.18 5.29 5.73
C LYS A 206 -35.07 4.10 6.14
N GLU A 207 -36.03 3.75 5.30
CA GLU A 207 -36.91 2.60 5.46
C GLU A 207 -36.12 1.29 5.42
N GLU A 208 -35.18 1.12 4.48
CA GLU A 208 -34.31 -0.05 4.41
C GLU A 208 -33.46 -0.19 5.69
N ILE A 209 -32.96 0.91 6.23
CA ILE A 209 -32.20 0.91 7.50
C ILE A 209 -33.08 0.47 8.68
N THR A 210 -34.37 0.80 8.68
CA THR A 210 -35.32 0.34 9.72
C THR A 210 -35.55 -1.17 9.70
N GLN A 211 -35.32 -1.79 8.54
CA GLN A 211 -35.49 -3.23 8.35
C GLN A 211 -34.23 -4.04 8.66
N ILE A 212 -33.10 -3.39 8.96
CA ILE A 212 -31.85 -4.08 9.30
C ILE A 212 -32.06 -4.95 10.55
N PRO A 213 -31.89 -6.29 10.44
CA PRO A 213 -32.14 -7.19 11.54
C PRO A 213 -31.27 -6.86 12.77
N ARG A 214 -31.88 -6.91 13.96
CA ARG A 214 -31.21 -6.75 15.28
C ARG A 214 -30.67 -5.35 15.60
N LEU A 215 -30.86 -4.36 14.72
CA LEU A 215 -30.51 -2.97 15.02
C LEU A 215 -31.51 -2.36 16.03
N GLY A 216 -32.79 -2.45 15.69
CA GLY A 216 -33.93 -1.99 16.50
C GLY A 216 -34.21 -0.49 16.38
N PRO A 217 -35.44 -0.03 16.64
CA PRO A 217 -35.89 1.32 16.27
C PRO A 217 -35.06 2.46 16.86
N SER A 218 -34.71 2.38 18.15
CA SER A 218 -33.92 3.40 18.83
C SER A 218 -32.52 3.56 18.22
N LYS A 219 -31.86 2.45 17.88
CA LYS A 219 -30.52 2.49 17.26
C LYS A 219 -30.58 2.90 15.81
N THR A 220 -31.62 2.48 15.08
CA THR A 220 -31.87 2.97 13.73
C THR A 220 -32.03 4.49 13.71
N HIS A 221 -32.85 5.04 14.61
CA HIS A 221 -33.03 6.48 14.73
C HIS A 221 -31.69 7.18 14.98
N LYS A 222 -30.89 6.68 15.94
CA LYS A 222 -29.55 7.18 16.22
C LYS A 222 -28.62 7.14 15.01
N VAL A 223 -28.61 6.05 14.23
CA VAL A 223 -27.80 5.94 13.01
C VAL A 223 -28.20 7.02 12.00
N ILE A 224 -29.50 7.16 11.75
CA ILE A 224 -30.02 8.13 10.77
C ILE A 224 -29.69 9.56 11.23
N THR A 225 -30.05 9.94 12.45
CA THR A 225 -29.84 11.30 12.96
C THR A 225 -28.36 11.68 12.99
N THR A 226 -27.49 10.76 13.43
CA THR A 226 -26.04 11.02 13.48
C THR A 226 -25.47 11.31 12.08
N LEU A 227 -25.94 10.60 11.04
CA LEU A 227 -25.47 10.83 9.67
C LEU A 227 -26.01 12.14 9.09
N GLU A 228 -27.26 12.51 9.39
CA GLU A 228 -27.84 13.77 8.97
C GLU A 228 -27.20 14.98 9.66
N GLU A 229 -26.91 14.86 10.96
CA GLU A 229 -26.16 15.87 11.74
C GLU A 229 -24.74 16.08 11.21
N GLN A 230 -24.14 15.04 10.61
CA GLN A 230 -22.87 15.12 9.90
C GLN A 230 -23.00 15.66 8.46
N GLY A 231 -24.20 16.06 8.05
CA GLY A 231 -24.47 16.66 6.75
C GLY A 231 -24.62 15.67 5.60
N PHE A 232 -24.78 14.38 5.87
CA PHE A 232 -25.04 13.39 4.82
C PHE A 232 -26.52 13.32 4.46
N SER A 233 -26.77 12.98 3.20
CA SER A 233 -28.11 12.70 2.67
C SER A 233 -28.16 11.28 2.13
N PHE A 234 -29.17 10.51 2.54
CA PHE A 234 -29.41 9.16 2.06
C PHE A 234 -29.83 9.14 0.59
N MET A 235 -29.55 8.03 -0.10
CA MET A 235 -29.85 7.82 -1.53
C MET A 235 -29.22 8.86 -2.49
N ASN A 236 -28.24 9.63 -2.02
CA ASN A 236 -27.52 10.57 -2.85
C ASN A 236 -26.40 9.87 -3.60
N THR A 237 -26.52 9.79 -4.92
CA THR A 237 -25.57 9.11 -5.81
C THR A 237 -24.14 9.64 -5.70
N LYS A 238 -23.95 10.89 -5.24
CA LYS A 238 -22.62 11.46 -4.98
C LYS A 238 -21.84 10.73 -3.89
N TYR A 239 -22.53 10.08 -2.95
CA TYR A 239 -21.91 9.35 -1.84
C TYR A 239 -21.66 7.88 -2.15
N LEU A 240 -22.25 7.36 -3.22
CA LEU A 240 -22.01 6.00 -3.68
C LEU A 240 -20.56 5.87 -4.14
N LYS A 241 -19.86 4.90 -3.57
CA LYS A 241 -18.47 4.60 -3.91
C LYS A 241 -18.36 3.12 -4.24
N ASN A 242 -17.97 2.83 -5.48
CA ASN A 242 -17.74 1.47 -5.90
C ASN A 242 -16.33 1.04 -5.50
N VAL A 243 -16.19 0.50 -4.28
CA VAL A 243 -14.92 -0.04 -3.78
C VAL A 243 -14.67 -1.39 -4.46
N THR A 244 -13.78 -1.42 -5.45
CA THR A 244 -13.43 -2.62 -6.22
C THR A 244 -11.91 -2.73 -6.37
N LEU A 245 -11.39 -3.95 -6.46
CA LEU A 245 -9.98 -4.19 -6.75
C LEU A 245 -9.74 -4.07 -8.25
N SER A 246 -9.81 -2.85 -8.77
CA SER A 246 -9.63 -2.52 -10.18
C SER A 246 -9.20 -1.06 -10.35
N LEU A 247 -8.84 -0.69 -11.57
CA LEU A 247 -8.56 0.71 -11.90
C LEU A 247 -9.84 1.56 -12.01
N ALA A 248 -11.03 0.96 -12.08
CA ALA A 248 -12.29 1.70 -12.06
C ALA A 248 -12.55 2.41 -10.73
N TYR A 249 -11.89 1.96 -9.65
CA TYR A 249 -11.96 2.62 -8.35
C TYR A 249 -11.41 4.05 -8.39
N PHE A 250 -10.36 4.30 -9.17
CA PHE A 250 -9.67 5.59 -9.22
C PHE A 250 -10.28 6.48 -10.29
N LYS A 251 -10.77 7.65 -9.87
CA LYS A 251 -11.23 8.66 -10.82
C LYS A 251 -10.05 9.30 -11.56
N ILE A 252 -10.29 9.83 -12.76
CA ILE A 252 -9.23 10.52 -13.52
C ILE A 252 -8.62 11.73 -12.78
N GLU A 253 -9.36 12.37 -11.87
CA GLU A 253 -8.85 13.47 -11.05
C GLU A 253 -7.74 13.06 -10.08
N THR A 254 -7.51 11.77 -9.87
CA THR A 254 -6.32 11.32 -9.12
C THR A 254 -5.04 11.51 -9.92
N LEU A 255 -5.13 11.66 -11.25
CA LEU A 255 -4.01 12.07 -12.08
C LEU A 255 -3.87 13.59 -11.95
N ASN A 256 -2.65 14.06 -11.65
CA ASN A 256 -2.35 15.47 -11.51
C ASN A 256 -2.24 16.17 -12.87
N LEU A 257 -3.35 16.16 -13.62
CA LEU A 257 -3.49 16.74 -14.95
C LEU A 257 -4.11 18.14 -14.86
N GLU A 258 -3.86 18.95 -15.88
CA GLU A 258 -4.51 20.26 -16.02
C GLU A 258 -6.03 20.12 -16.17
N GLU A 259 -6.78 21.08 -15.62
CA GLU A 259 -8.25 21.07 -15.62
C GLU A 259 -8.83 20.97 -17.05
N LYS A 260 -8.20 21.64 -18.02
CA LYS A 260 -8.59 21.56 -19.44
C LYS A 260 -8.51 20.11 -19.96
N THR A 261 -7.44 19.38 -19.63
CA THR A 261 -7.25 17.98 -20.04
C THR A 261 -8.26 17.08 -19.33
N LEU A 262 -8.52 17.31 -18.04
CA LEU A 262 -9.54 16.58 -17.28
C LEU A 262 -10.95 16.78 -17.87
N ASN A 263 -11.29 18.00 -18.26
CA ASN A 263 -12.60 18.30 -18.86
C ASN A 263 -12.76 17.61 -20.23
N LYS A 264 -11.72 17.61 -21.07
CA LYS A 264 -11.72 16.85 -22.34
C LYS A 264 -11.89 15.34 -22.13
N LEU A 265 -11.26 14.77 -21.10
CA LEU A 265 -11.44 13.36 -20.75
C LEU A 265 -12.90 13.07 -20.38
N LYS A 266 -13.52 13.95 -19.58
CA LYS A 266 -14.95 13.84 -19.20
C LYS A 266 -15.89 13.99 -20.39
N GLU A 267 -15.60 14.91 -21.31
CA GLU A 267 -16.34 15.08 -22.58
C GLU A 267 -16.25 13.83 -23.49
N ASN A 268 -15.24 12.99 -23.28
CA ASN A 268 -15.05 11.71 -23.99
C ASN A 268 -15.57 10.49 -23.21
N ASP A 269 -16.39 10.73 -22.18
CA ASP A 269 -16.96 9.74 -21.25
C ASP A 269 -15.90 8.92 -20.48
N ILE A 270 -14.74 9.53 -20.20
CA ILE A 270 -13.66 8.93 -19.41
C ILE A 270 -13.70 9.53 -18.00
N PHE A 271 -14.09 8.74 -17.01
CA PHE A 271 -14.25 9.16 -15.62
C PHE A 271 -13.30 8.45 -14.65
N ASN A 272 -12.75 7.31 -15.04
CA ASN A 272 -11.83 6.53 -14.21
C ASN A 272 -10.61 6.00 -14.99
N LEU A 273 -9.62 5.46 -14.28
CA LEU A 273 -8.36 5.00 -14.87
C LEU A 273 -8.55 3.76 -15.75
N GLU A 274 -9.53 2.90 -15.47
CA GLU A 274 -9.80 1.73 -16.31
C GLU A 274 -10.30 2.16 -17.70
N GLN A 275 -11.31 3.03 -17.74
CA GLN A 275 -11.82 3.62 -18.98
C GLN A 275 -10.73 4.34 -19.77
N LEU A 276 -9.83 5.05 -19.08
CA LEU A 276 -8.71 5.75 -19.70
C LEU A 276 -7.76 4.79 -20.40
N LEU A 277 -7.41 3.67 -19.76
CA LEU A 277 -6.51 2.66 -20.33
C LEU A 277 -7.16 1.79 -21.40
N GLU A 278 -8.48 1.64 -21.37
CA GLU A 278 -9.23 0.88 -22.39
C GLU A 278 -9.56 1.70 -23.64
N LYS A 279 -9.46 3.03 -23.56
CA LYS A 279 -9.74 3.92 -24.67
C LYS A 279 -8.71 3.70 -25.79
N ARG A 280 -9.22 3.33 -26.97
CA ARG A 280 -8.39 3.03 -28.16
C ARG A 280 -7.99 4.26 -28.96
N SER A 281 -8.68 5.39 -28.79
CA SER A 281 -8.44 6.61 -29.57
C SER A 281 -8.70 7.86 -28.74
N PHE A 282 -7.77 8.80 -28.85
CA PHE A 282 -7.80 10.12 -28.21
C PHE A 282 -7.83 11.21 -29.28
N ALA A 283 -8.74 11.07 -30.24
CA ALA A 283 -8.99 12.12 -31.20
C ALA A 283 -9.21 13.45 -30.46
N HIS A 284 -8.61 14.53 -30.96
CA HIS A 284 -8.72 15.90 -30.40
C HIS A 284 -7.90 16.21 -29.13
N PHE A 285 -7.05 15.28 -28.68
CA PHE A 285 -6.00 15.56 -27.71
C PHE A 285 -4.72 16.02 -28.44
N THR A 286 -3.99 16.95 -27.83
CA THR A 286 -2.66 17.34 -28.33
C THR A 286 -1.60 16.34 -27.89
N ASP A 287 -0.48 16.31 -28.60
CA ASP A 287 0.68 15.48 -28.25
C ASP A 287 1.18 15.74 -26.82
N GLU A 288 1.16 17.00 -26.38
CA GLU A 288 1.55 17.40 -25.02
C GLU A 288 0.56 16.89 -23.96
N GLU A 289 -0.74 16.97 -24.22
CA GLU A 289 -1.78 16.44 -23.33
C GLU A 289 -1.61 14.92 -23.15
N LEU A 290 -1.41 14.19 -24.25
CA LEU A 290 -1.20 12.75 -24.23
C LEU A 290 0.09 12.37 -23.49
N PHE A 291 1.17 13.10 -23.71
CA PHE A 291 2.42 12.88 -23.00
C PHE A 291 2.28 13.09 -21.49
N ASN A 292 1.57 14.14 -21.06
CA ASN A 292 1.31 14.38 -19.65
C ASN A 292 0.47 13.26 -19.04
N ILE A 293 -0.58 12.78 -19.73
CA ILE A 293 -1.37 11.63 -19.29
C ILE A 293 -0.49 10.38 -19.11
N GLN A 294 0.35 10.06 -20.10
CA GLN A 294 1.27 8.92 -20.02
C GLN A 294 2.23 9.04 -18.83
N ARG A 295 2.79 10.23 -18.60
CA ARG A 295 3.70 10.48 -17.49
C ARG A 295 3.01 10.26 -16.14
N GLU A 296 1.79 10.75 -15.95
CA GLU A 296 1.04 10.54 -14.71
C GLU A 296 0.63 9.08 -14.51
N ILE A 297 0.24 8.36 -15.58
CA ILE A 297 -0.03 6.92 -15.53
C ILE A 297 1.24 6.13 -15.17
N ALA A 298 2.39 6.49 -15.73
CA ALA A 298 3.66 5.81 -15.45
C ALA A 298 4.06 5.88 -13.97
N LYS A 299 3.68 6.95 -13.25
CA LYS A 299 3.91 7.08 -11.80
C LYS A 299 3.18 6.02 -10.98
N LEU A 300 2.12 5.40 -11.51
CA LEU A 300 1.41 4.29 -10.86
C LEU A 300 2.25 3.01 -10.84
N ASN A 301 3.34 2.96 -11.62
CA ASN A 301 4.29 1.84 -11.67
C ASN A 301 3.64 0.48 -11.98
N LEU A 302 2.52 0.48 -12.70
CA LEU A 302 1.83 -0.72 -13.16
C LEU A 302 2.57 -1.32 -14.35
N ASN A 303 2.60 -2.66 -14.43
CA ASN A 303 3.09 -3.34 -15.61
C ASN A 303 2.01 -3.33 -16.69
N LEU A 304 2.03 -2.34 -17.57
CA LEU A 304 0.95 -2.14 -18.54
C LEU A 304 1.18 -2.85 -19.88
N ASP A 305 2.34 -3.52 -20.04
CA ASP A 305 2.88 -4.29 -21.19
C ASP A 305 2.54 -3.81 -22.61
N ASP A 306 1.28 -3.52 -22.96
CA ASP A 306 0.84 -2.99 -24.27
C ASP A 306 -0.34 -1.99 -24.21
N LYS A 307 -0.82 -1.61 -23.01
CA LYS A 307 -2.02 -0.76 -22.83
C LYS A 307 -1.73 0.73 -22.67
N LEU A 308 -0.46 1.15 -22.71
CA LEU A 308 -0.12 2.56 -22.65
C LEU A 308 -0.53 3.24 -23.94
N LEU A 309 -1.17 4.42 -23.82
CA LEU A 309 -1.47 5.32 -24.93
C LEU A 309 -0.27 5.34 -25.89
N THR A 310 -0.42 4.94 -27.14
CA THR A 310 0.70 4.99 -28.09
C THR A 310 1.04 6.46 -28.32
N SER A 311 2.20 6.93 -27.81
CA SER A 311 2.68 8.26 -28.17
C SER A 311 2.97 8.29 -29.68
N PRO A 312 2.76 9.43 -30.36
CA PRO A 312 3.16 9.56 -31.75
C PRO A 312 4.65 9.21 -31.92
N PRO A 313 5.07 8.53 -33.00
CA PRO A 313 6.45 8.06 -33.18
C PRO A 313 7.52 9.15 -32.96
N LYS A 314 7.25 10.39 -33.40
CA LYS A 314 8.16 11.54 -33.24
C LYS A 314 8.43 11.89 -31.77
N LEU A 315 7.45 11.68 -30.89
CA LEU A 315 7.56 12.00 -29.47
C LEU A 315 8.26 10.87 -28.70
N LEU A 316 8.02 9.61 -29.10
CA LEU A 316 8.81 8.46 -28.64
C LEU A 316 10.30 8.63 -28.99
N GLU A 317 10.60 9.05 -30.21
CA GLU A 317 11.96 9.30 -30.67
C GLU A 317 12.64 10.40 -29.85
N LYS A 318 11.96 11.52 -29.60
CA LYS A 318 12.48 12.61 -28.76
C LYS A 318 12.80 12.14 -27.34
N ASN A 319 11.89 11.39 -26.72
CA ASN A 319 12.06 10.87 -25.36
C ASN A 319 13.15 9.80 -25.28
N TYR A 320 13.20 8.89 -26.25
CA TYR A 320 14.26 7.89 -26.35
C TYR A 320 15.63 8.57 -26.42
N ASN A 321 15.77 9.59 -27.27
CA ASN A 321 17.01 10.35 -27.39
C ASN A 321 17.38 11.07 -26.10
N GLN A 322 16.42 11.69 -25.41
CA GLN A 322 16.65 12.35 -24.12
C GLN A 322 17.08 11.36 -23.03
N LEU A 323 16.36 10.24 -22.87
CA LEU A 323 16.69 9.20 -21.88
C LEU A 323 18.05 8.56 -22.17
N THR A 324 18.38 8.37 -23.44
CA THR A 324 19.69 7.88 -23.88
C THR A 324 20.81 8.84 -23.47
N LEU A 325 20.62 10.16 -23.66
CA LEU A 325 21.55 11.19 -23.20
C LEU A 325 21.71 11.21 -21.68
N GLU A 326 20.61 11.11 -20.94
CA GLU A 326 20.63 11.01 -19.47
C GLU A 326 21.40 9.76 -19.00
N GLN A 327 21.16 8.62 -19.66
CA GLN A 327 21.88 7.38 -19.38
C GLN A 327 23.40 7.54 -19.61
N TYR A 328 23.81 8.14 -20.73
CA TYR A 328 25.23 8.40 -20.99
C TYR A 328 25.85 9.30 -19.92
N THR A 329 25.16 10.37 -19.54
CA THR A 329 25.63 11.30 -18.50
C THR A 329 25.79 10.60 -17.15
N LEU A 330 24.85 9.74 -16.78
CA LEU A 330 24.92 8.94 -15.55
C LEU A 330 26.07 7.93 -15.60
N GLN A 331 26.30 7.29 -16.75
CA GLN A 331 27.40 6.35 -16.95
C GLN A 331 28.76 7.04 -16.79
N GLU A 332 28.92 8.26 -17.33
CA GLU A 332 30.13 9.06 -17.15
C GLU A 332 30.37 9.42 -15.67
N LYS A 333 29.34 9.86 -14.96
CA LYS A 333 29.43 10.12 -13.51
C LYS A 333 29.85 8.88 -12.73
N LEU A 334 29.30 7.71 -13.07
CA LEU A 334 29.67 6.44 -12.45
C LEU A 334 31.16 6.09 -12.72
N ASN A 335 31.63 6.34 -13.94
CA ASN A 335 33.03 6.12 -14.31
C ASN A 335 33.99 7.03 -13.52
N VAL A 336 33.61 8.30 -13.29
CA VAL A 336 34.39 9.22 -12.45
C VAL A 336 34.45 8.70 -11.01
N LEU A 337 33.31 8.35 -10.42
CA LEU A 337 33.24 7.78 -9.07
C LEU A 337 34.11 6.52 -8.91
N ASN A 338 34.10 5.64 -9.92
CA ASN A 338 34.94 4.44 -9.90
C ASN A 338 36.45 4.76 -9.94
N ARG A 339 36.85 5.77 -10.72
CA ARG A 339 38.25 6.24 -10.74
C ARG A 339 38.67 6.81 -9.38
N GLU A 340 37.82 7.64 -8.78
CA GLU A 340 38.07 8.21 -7.45
C GLU A 340 38.19 7.13 -6.39
N LYS A 341 37.30 6.11 -6.41
CA LYS A 341 37.38 4.96 -5.52
C LYS A 341 38.73 4.22 -5.63
N ILE A 342 39.20 3.97 -6.86
CA ILE A 342 40.50 3.31 -7.10
C ILE A 342 41.65 4.15 -6.53
N ILE A 343 41.62 5.47 -6.72
CA ILE A 343 42.64 6.38 -6.19
C ILE A 343 42.62 6.35 -4.65
N TYR A 344 41.44 6.43 -4.04
CA TYR A 344 41.27 6.39 -2.60
C TYR A 344 41.76 5.06 -1.99
N GLU A 345 41.45 3.92 -2.60
CA GLU A 345 41.95 2.61 -2.17
C GLU A 345 43.48 2.50 -2.27
N ARG A 346 44.09 3.10 -3.31
CA ARG A 346 45.55 3.19 -3.42
C ARG A 346 46.15 4.04 -2.31
N MET A 347 45.56 5.19 -2.00
CA MET A 347 45.99 6.05 -0.90
C MET A 347 45.90 5.33 0.46
N LEU A 348 44.82 4.60 0.73
CA LEU A 348 44.66 3.79 1.94
C LEU A 348 45.70 2.67 2.05
N LYS A 349 46.07 2.04 0.93
CA LYS A 349 47.14 1.01 0.92
C LYS A 349 48.51 1.63 1.18
N LEU A 350 48.76 2.84 0.69
CA LEU A 350 50.02 3.57 0.93
C LEU A 350 50.14 4.04 2.38
N SER A 351 49.07 4.60 2.96
CA SER A 351 49.08 5.02 4.37
C SER A 351 49.28 3.83 5.33
N LYS A 352 48.66 2.68 5.06
CA LYS A 352 48.89 1.44 5.81
C LYS A 352 50.30 0.86 5.66
N LYS A 353 50.98 1.11 4.54
CA LYS A 353 52.39 0.71 4.34
C LYS A 353 53.36 1.63 5.08
N ASN A 354 53.07 2.92 5.16
CA ASN A 354 53.90 3.87 5.90
C ASN A 354 53.79 3.65 7.42
N ASN A 355 52.60 3.39 7.94
CA ASN A 355 52.40 3.07 9.37
C ASN A 355 52.93 1.68 9.82
N ARG A 356 53.56 0.91 8.93
CA ARG A 356 54.23 -0.37 9.25
C ARG A 356 55.76 -0.27 9.23
N LYS A 357 56.29 0.91 8.87
CA LYS A 357 57.74 1.18 8.82
C LYS A 357 58.23 2.07 9.96
N ASP A 358 57.31 2.52 10.82
CA ASP A 358 57.57 2.96 12.19
C ASP A 358 57.21 1.80 13.13
#